data_AF-A0A1U8AV09-F1
#
_entry.id   AF-A0A1U8AV09-F1
#
_cell.length_a   1.000
_cell.length_b   1.000
_cell.length_c   1.000
_cell.angle_alpha   90.00
_cell.angle_beta   90.00
_cell.angle_gamma   90.00
#
_symmetry.space_group_name_H-M   'P 1'
#
loop_
_entity.id
_entity.type
_entity.pdbx_description
1 polymer ?
#
loop_
_entity_poly.entity_id
_entity_poly.type
_entity_poly.pdbx_seq_one_letter_code
_entity_poly.pdbx_strand_id
1 'polypeptide(L)'
;MQQGVEMMKVDNQATMTLKLGLPGLLRESLKIFHKNPKFIFFTFLTSIPLFCTMLPHEMLFQRALMEAVATLTVRTESTDSIDSPTYYADEQLRTIEGLVWSMSHQFLKLALLYLFPLHVCDLLSILATVDSASAIYAGEEGTDGVKEMVQRLITRTRWKGPFITSIFVLTMSAVILFEIIFIVALSYYAPGINLSELLYGLLNAALYAACFLVLFKKWLEWSAVWNMGVVFSILGKRHGIEALELSAYFSNGSCRQLGFLLMLGLFVWNLGLRLSCFLLLHLVGRQGNQWTEILATSAQVSLMCLGNVFKWVTFMVYYYDCKNRFSEKKIHVEEASSV
;
A
#
# COMPACT_ATOMS: atom_id res chain seq x y z
N MET A 1 -19.41 -21.11 44.84
CA MET A 1 -19.88 -21.18 43.44
C MET A 1 -19.95 -19.80 42.75
N GLN A 2 -20.34 -18.71 43.41
CA GLN A 2 -20.35 -17.36 42.78
C GLN A 2 -18.96 -16.81 42.41
N GLN A 3 -17.90 -17.08 43.19
CA GLN A 3 -16.53 -16.65 42.85
C GLN A 3 -15.93 -17.37 41.62
N GLY A 4 -16.35 -18.61 41.34
CA GLY A 4 -15.89 -19.34 40.14
C GLY A 4 -16.56 -18.85 38.86
N VAL A 5 -17.80 -18.34 38.96
CA VAL A 5 -18.56 -17.79 37.83
C VAL A 5 -18.07 -16.39 37.48
N GLU A 6 -17.65 -15.57 38.46
CA GLU A 6 -17.02 -14.27 38.16
C GLU A 6 -15.62 -14.40 37.58
N MET A 7 -14.80 -15.34 38.06
CA MET A 7 -13.46 -15.58 37.49
C MET A 7 -13.54 -16.08 36.05
N MET A 8 -14.51 -16.96 35.75
CA MET A 8 -14.78 -17.44 34.39
C MET A 8 -15.42 -16.37 33.49
N LYS A 9 -16.16 -15.39 34.06
CA LYS A 9 -16.68 -14.24 33.31
C LYS A 9 -15.59 -13.23 32.98
N VAL A 10 -14.66 -12.96 33.90
CA VAL A 10 -13.52 -12.06 33.67
C VAL A 10 -12.57 -12.65 32.63
N ASP A 11 -12.35 -13.97 32.65
CA ASP A 11 -11.51 -14.64 31.67
C ASP A 11 -12.19 -14.73 30.28
N ASN A 12 -13.51 -14.97 30.23
CA ASN A 12 -14.30 -14.88 28.98
C ASN A 12 -14.42 -13.45 28.44
N GLN A 13 -14.44 -12.43 29.31
CA GLN A 13 -14.56 -11.04 28.89
C GLN A 13 -13.21 -10.47 28.44
N ALA A 14 -12.09 -10.98 28.98
CA ALA A 14 -10.74 -10.73 28.47
C ALA A 14 -10.53 -11.43 27.11
N THR A 15 -10.92 -12.70 26.96
CA THR A 15 -10.81 -13.45 25.69
C THR A 15 -11.81 -13.00 24.61
N MET A 16 -12.95 -12.39 24.96
CA MET A 16 -13.89 -11.84 23.96
C MET A 16 -13.46 -10.50 23.33
N THR A 17 -12.43 -9.83 23.85
CA THR A 17 -11.95 -8.55 23.25
C THR A 17 -11.09 -8.72 21.99
N LEU A 18 -10.82 -9.95 21.57
CA LEU A 18 -9.71 -10.28 20.66
C LEU A 18 -10.11 -10.80 19.27
N LYS A 19 -11.34 -10.52 18.84
CA LYS A 19 -11.72 -10.62 17.42
C LYS A 19 -12.11 -9.25 16.90
N LEU A 20 -11.12 -8.39 16.72
CA LEU A 20 -11.37 -7.07 16.13
C LEU A 20 -11.76 -7.22 14.65
N GLY A 21 -13.00 -6.87 14.32
CA GLY A 21 -13.35 -6.57 12.92
C GLY A 21 -12.58 -5.34 12.42
N LEU A 22 -12.68 -5.03 11.12
CA LEU A 22 -12.02 -3.84 10.54
C LEU A 22 -12.28 -2.55 11.35
N PRO A 23 -13.52 -2.24 11.81
CA PRO A 23 -13.77 -1.06 12.62
C PRO A 23 -13.04 -1.09 13.97
N GLY A 24 -12.92 -2.28 14.58
CA GLY A 24 -12.20 -2.46 15.83
C GLY A 24 -10.70 -2.19 15.65
N LEU A 25 -10.11 -2.73 14.58
CA LEU A 25 -8.72 -2.54 14.24
C LEU A 25 -8.38 -1.05 14.04
N LEU A 26 -9.21 -0.35 13.28
CA LEU A 26 -9.08 1.09 13.05
C LEU A 26 -9.25 1.88 14.35
N ARG A 27 -10.21 1.50 15.20
CA ARG A 27 -10.43 2.13 16.49
C ARG A 27 -9.23 1.98 17.43
N GLU A 28 -8.65 0.78 17.54
CA GLU A 28 -7.44 0.58 18.36
C GLU A 28 -6.24 1.35 17.80
N SER A 29 -6.09 1.38 16.48
CA SER A 29 -5.06 2.19 15.82
C SER A 29 -5.21 3.67 16.19
N LEU A 30 -6.42 4.21 16.08
CA LEU A 30 -6.72 5.61 16.44
C LEU A 30 -6.48 5.90 17.92
N LYS A 31 -6.76 4.95 18.83
CA LYS A 31 -6.50 5.15 20.27
C LYS A 31 -5.02 5.41 20.56
N ILE A 32 -4.10 4.78 19.82
CA ILE A 32 -2.65 5.01 19.97
C ILE A 32 -2.32 6.47 19.68
N PHE A 33 -2.84 7.04 18.58
CA PHE A 33 -2.63 8.44 18.23
C PHE A 33 -3.26 9.39 19.26
N HIS A 34 -4.53 9.18 19.61
CA HIS A 34 -5.27 10.10 20.50
C HIS A 34 -4.69 10.16 21.91
N LYS A 35 -4.17 9.05 22.42
CA LYS A 35 -3.61 9.00 23.78
C LYS A 35 -2.16 9.49 23.87
N ASN A 36 -1.45 9.61 22.73
CA ASN A 36 -0.01 9.83 22.74
C ASN A 36 0.41 10.96 21.77
N PRO A 37 0.28 12.23 22.16
CA PRO A 37 0.69 13.36 21.32
C PRO A 37 2.19 13.36 21.01
N LYS A 38 3.04 12.85 21.93
CA LYS A 38 4.48 12.67 21.68
C LYS A 38 4.76 11.74 20.50
N PHE A 39 3.96 10.69 20.34
CA PHE A 39 4.04 9.75 19.21
C PHE A 39 3.66 10.42 17.89
N ILE A 40 2.62 11.28 17.88
CA ILE A 40 2.26 12.07 16.71
C ILE A 40 3.43 12.96 16.28
N PHE A 41 4.01 13.69 17.23
CA PHE A 41 5.14 14.57 16.93
C PHE A 41 6.38 13.79 16.43
N PHE A 42 6.70 12.67 17.07
CA PHE A 42 7.81 11.81 16.65
C PHE A 42 7.60 11.25 15.24
N THR A 43 6.44 10.66 14.96
CA THR A 43 6.12 10.10 13.63
C THR A 43 6.05 11.16 12.54
N PHE A 44 5.63 12.38 12.88
CA PHE A 44 5.74 13.54 11.99
C PHE A 44 7.19 13.83 11.62
N LEU A 45 8.09 13.95 12.62
CA LEU A 45 9.52 14.21 12.38
C LEU A 45 10.18 13.11 11.54
N THR A 46 9.91 11.84 11.84
CA THR A 46 10.50 10.71 11.11
C THR A 46 9.93 10.53 9.71
N SER A 47 8.79 11.16 9.40
CA SER A 47 8.19 11.15 8.07
C SER A 47 8.68 12.31 7.19
N ILE A 48 9.46 13.27 7.72
CA ILE A 48 10.02 14.37 6.92
C ILE A 48 10.90 13.85 5.76
N PRO A 49 11.83 12.89 5.96
CA PRO A 49 12.61 12.36 4.84
C PRO A 49 11.75 11.67 3.78
N LEU A 50 10.70 10.95 4.20
CA LEU A 50 9.72 10.34 3.30
C LEU A 50 8.97 11.41 2.51
N PHE A 51 8.50 12.47 3.17
CA PHE A 51 7.84 13.60 2.52
C PHE A 51 8.74 14.26 1.47
N CYS A 52 9.99 14.57 1.84
CA CYS A 52 10.95 15.24 0.95
C CYS A 52 11.31 14.40 -0.29
N THR A 53 11.30 13.07 -0.18
CA THR A 53 11.56 12.16 -1.33
C THR A 53 10.31 11.88 -2.15
N MET A 54 9.15 11.79 -1.49
CA MET A 54 7.87 11.53 -2.12
C MET A 54 7.34 12.73 -2.92
N LEU A 55 7.62 13.95 -2.49
CA LEU A 55 7.20 15.18 -3.17
C LEU A 55 7.68 15.26 -4.63
N PRO A 56 9.00 15.23 -4.92
CA PRO A 56 9.49 15.26 -6.31
C PRO A 56 9.04 14.02 -7.10
N HIS A 57 8.89 12.86 -6.44
CA HIS A 57 8.39 11.65 -7.09
C HIS A 57 6.96 11.84 -7.59
N GLU A 58 6.04 12.29 -6.73
CA GLU A 58 4.63 12.50 -7.11
C GLU A 58 4.49 13.66 -8.11
N MET A 59 5.29 14.73 -8.02
CA MET A 59 5.30 15.77 -9.05
C MET A 59 5.71 15.23 -10.43
N LEU A 60 6.79 14.42 -10.49
CA LEU A 60 7.21 13.78 -11.74
C LEU A 60 6.14 12.82 -12.28
N PHE A 61 5.51 12.05 -11.40
CA PHE A 61 4.43 11.13 -11.76
C PHE A 61 3.21 11.85 -12.33
N GLN A 62 2.73 12.92 -11.68
CA GLN A 62 1.58 13.70 -12.13
C GLN A 62 1.87 14.38 -13.47
N ARG A 63 3.08 14.90 -13.68
CA ARG A 63 3.50 15.49 -14.96
C ARG A 63 3.55 14.47 -16.08
N ALA A 64 4.13 13.30 -15.83
CA ALA A 64 4.14 12.20 -16.78
C ALA A 64 2.70 11.79 -17.15
N LEU A 65 1.80 11.70 -16.16
CA LEU A 65 0.40 11.37 -16.42
C LEU A 65 -0.30 12.44 -17.27
N MET A 66 -0.08 13.73 -16.98
CA MET A 66 -0.64 14.82 -17.79
C MET A 66 -0.11 14.82 -19.23
N GLU A 67 1.18 14.57 -19.43
CA GLU A 67 1.80 14.47 -20.76
C GLU A 67 1.25 13.27 -21.55
N ALA A 68 1.09 12.12 -20.88
CA ALA A 68 0.47 10.93 -21.47
C ALA A 68 -1.00 11.19 -21.85
N VAL A 69 -1.78 11.87 -20.99
CA VAL A 69 -3.16 12.21 -21.33
C VAL A 69 -3.22 13.22 -22.48
N ALA A 70 -2.41 14.28 -22.46
CA ALA A 70 -2.42 15.30 -23.51
C ALA A 70 -2.07 14.72 -24.89
N THR A 71 -1.08 13.83 -24.95
CA THR A 71 -0.70 13.14 -26.19
C THR A 71 -1.80 12.23 -26.72
N LEU A 72 -2.55 11.55 -25.84
CA LEU A 72 -3.72 10.77 -26.22
C LEU A 72 -4.88 11.66 -26.71
N THR A 73 -5.16 12.79 -26.04
CA THR A 73 -6.27 13.68 -26.39
C THR A 73 -6.06 14.41 -27.71
N VAL A 74 -4.89 15.04 -27.92
CA VAL A 74 -4.57 15.78 -29.15
C VAL A 74 -4.65 14.89 -30.39
N ARG A 75 -4.28 13.62 -30.25
CA ARG A 75 -4.25 12.71 -31.39
C ARG A 75 -5.62 12.12 -31.72
N THR A 76 -6.49 11.96 -30.71
CA THR A 76 -7.89 11.56 -30.91
C THR A 76 -8.65 12.58 -31.77
N GLU A 77 -8.39 13.88 -31.61
CA GLU A 77 -8.99 14.95 -32.42
C GLU A 77 -8.44 15.03 -33.87
N SER A 78 -7.25 14.49 -34.13
CA SER A 78 -6.63 14.52 -35.46
C SER A 78 -7.04 13.38 -36.40
N THR A 79 -7.75 12.36 -35.87
CA THR A 79 -8.09 11.11 -36.58
C THR A 79 -9.55 10.98 -37.00
N ASP A 80 -10.26 12.10 -37.19
CA ASP A 80 -11.62 12.12 -37.77
C ASP A 80 -11.68 11.77 -39.28
N SER A 81 -10.53 11.51 -39.93
CA SER A 81 -10.48 11.02 -41.32
C SER A 81 -10.47 9.50 -41.38
N ILE A 82 -11.52 8.95 -42.01
CA ILE A 82 -11.74 7.53 -42.32
C ILE A 82 -10.55 6.96 -43.09
N ASP A 83 -9.68 6.17 -42.46
CA ASP A 83 -8.64 5.39 -43.16
C ASP A 83 -8.55 3.94 -42.65
N SER A 84 -7.82 3.09 -43.35
CA SER A 84 -7.90 1.61 -43.28
C SER A 84 -7.57 0.95 -41.92
N PRO A 85 -8.21 -0.19 -41.53
CA PRO A 85 -8.00 -0.90 -40.25
C PRO A 85 -6.57 -1.31 -39.92
N THR A 86 -5.77 -1.68 -40.92
CA THR A 86 -4.38 -2.09 -40.73
C THR A 86 -3.45 -0.91 -40.42
N TYR A 87 -3.85 0.30 -40.83
CA TYR A 87 -3.12 1.53 -40.55
C TYR A 87 -3.33 1.98 -39.10
N TYR A 88 -4.53 1.79 -38.54
CA TYR A 88 -4.84 2.15 -37.14
C TYR A 88 -4.08 1.33 -36.10
N ALA A 89 -3.97 0.01 -36.27
CA ALA A 89 -3.23 -0.83 -35.32
C ALA A 89 -1.72 -0.54 -35.34
N ASP A 90 -1.15 -0.31 -36.52
CA ASP A 90 0.27 0.03 -36.71
C ASP A 90 0.58 1.46 -36.22
N GLU A 91 -0.33 2.42 -36.43
CA GLU A 91 -0.20 3.79 -35.91
C GLU A 91 -0.33 3.85 -34.39
N GLN A 92 -1.22 3.07 -33.76
CA GLN A 92 -1.31 2.96 -32.30
C GLN A 92 -0.08 2.31 -31.69
N LEU A 93 0.46 1.26 -32.32
CA LEU A 93 1.71 0.62 -31.90
C LEU A 93 2.88 1.59 -31.95
N ARG A 94 3.05 2.33 -33.06
CA ARG A 94 4.07 3.38 -33.20
C ARG A 94 3.85 4.55 -32.24
N THR A 95 2.60 4.81 -31.87
CA THR A 95 2.25 5.86 -30.88
C THR A 95 2.65 5.46 -29.47
N ILE A 96 2.36 4.23 -29.04
CA ILE A 96 2.78 3.76 -27.72
C ILE A 96 4.27 3.49 -27.68
N GLU A 97 4.87 2.97 -28.75
CA GLU A 97 6.33 2.84 -28.85
C GLU A 97 7.00 4.22 -28.78
N GLY A 98 6.44 5.21 -29.49
CA GLY A 98 6.87 6.60 -29.41
C GLY A 98 6.71 7.22 -28.02
N LEU A 99 5.61 6.94 -27.32
CA LEU A 99 5.34 7.39 -25.95
C LEU A 99 6.28 6.70 -24.94
N VAL A 100 6.45 5.39 -25.05
CA VAL A 100 7.37 4.61 -24.21
C VAL A 100 8.79 5.07 -24.43
N TRP A 101 9.19 5.34 -25.67
CA TRP A 101 10.51 5.86 -26.00
C TRP A 101 10.71 7.30 -25.49
N SER A 102 9.74 8.19 -25.72
CA SER A 102 9.83 9.60 -25.29
C SER A 102 9.82 9.74 -23.77
N MET A 103 9.03 8.90 -23.09
CA MET A 103 8.89 8.91 -21.64
C MET A 103 9.84 7.95 -20.93
N SER A 104 10.62 7.14 -21.66
CA SER A 104 11.57 6.15 -21.11
C SER A 104 12.49 6.74 -20.03
N HIS A 105 13.01 7.93 -20.29
CA HIS A 105 13.88 8.65 -19.38
C HIS A 105 13.14 9.14 -18.13
N GLN A 106 11.89 9.55 -18.25
CA GLN A 106 11.05 9.93 -17.11
C GLN A 106 10.70 8.71 -16.27
N PHE A 107 10.26 7.61 -16.90
CA PHE A 107 9.98 6.34 -16.22
C PHE A 107 11.21 5.78 -15.51
N LEU A 108 12.39 5.85 -16.12
CA LEU A 108 13.64 5.46 -15.48
C LEU A 108 13.93 6.33 -14.24
N LYS A 109 13.73 7.64 -14.32
CA LYS A 109 13.88 8.54 -13.16
C LYS A 109 12.90 8.19 -12.05
N LEU A 110 11.63 7.97 -12.37
CA LEU A 110 10.63 7.53 -11.40
C LEU A 110 11.03 6.20 -10.75
N ALA A 111 11.43 5.21 -11.55
CA ALA A 111 11.84 3.91 -11.07
C ALA A 111 13.05 4.00 -10.13
N LEU A 112 14.08 4.76 -10.49
CA LEU A 112 15.27 4.95 -9.64
C LEU A 112 14.94 5.69 -8.34
N LEU A 113 14.11 6.74 -8.42
CA LEU A 113 13.68 7.52 -7.26
C LEU A 113 12.79 6.69 -6.32
N TYR A 114 11.95 5.81 -6.88
CA TYR A 114 11.15 4.86 -6.14
C TYR A 114 12.03 3.82 -5.44
N LEU A 115 12.85 3.08 -6.23
CA LEU A 115 13.64 1.93 -5.79
C LEU A 115 14.66 2.25 -4.70
N PHE A 116 15.30 3.43 -4.76
CA PHE A 116 16.39 3.75 -3.84
C PHE A 116 15.99 4.74 -2.74
N PRO A 117 15.89 6.06 -2.99
CA PRO A 117 15.71 7.02 -1.89
C PRO A 117 14.32 6.90 -1.26
N LEU A 118 13.25 6.71 -2.04
CA LEU A 118 11.91 6.63 -1.48
C LEU A 118 11.74 5.37 -0.63
N HIS A 119 12.21 4.21 -1.08
CA HIS A 119 12.13 2.98 -0.30
C HIS A 119 12.92 3.02 1.00
N VAL A 120 14.12 3.61 0.99
CA VAL A 120 14.93 3.75 2.20
C VAL A 120 14.23 4.70 3.19
N CYS A 121 13.71 5.83 2.72
CA CYS A 121 12.98 6.77 3.56
C CYS A 121 11.66 6.19 4.09
N ASP A 122 10.93 5.42 3.28
CA ASP A 122 9.72 4.72 3.71
C ASP A 122 10.08 3.73 4.82
N LEU A 123 11.09 2.88 4.62
CA LEU A 123 11.53 1.92 5.64
C LEU A 123 11.91 2.59 6.97
N LEU A 124 12.58 3.74 6.93
CA LEU A 124 12.91 4.49 8.15
C LEU A 124 11.64 4.98 8.86
N SER A 125 10.66 5.51 8.12
CA SER A 125 9.37 5.93 8.67
C SER A 125 8.58 4.74 9.24
N ILE A 126 8.60 3.58 8.56
CA ILE A 126 7.98 2.33 9.01
C ILE A 126 8.59 1.90 10.34
N LEU A 127 9.92 1.84 10.41
CA LEU A 127 10.64 1.34 11.57
C LEU A 127 10.35 2.20 12.80
N ALA A 128 10.43 3.52 12.63
CA ALA A 128 10.07 4.48 13.67
C ALA A 128 8.63 4.31 14.15
N THR A 129 7.69 4.22 13.21
CA THR A 129 6.26 4.11 13.50
C THR A 129 5.92 2.80 14.22
N VAL A 130 6.37 1.66 13.69
CA VAL A 130 6.03 0.33 14.21
C VAL A 130 6.70 0.08 15.56
N ASP A 131 7.99 0.40 15.73
CA ASP A 131 8.70 0.22 17.01
C ASP A 131 8.04 1.06 18.11
N SER A 132 7.82 2.35 17.86
CA SER A 132 7.23 3.25 18.85
C SER A 132 5.77 2.91 19.15
N ALA A 133 4.97 2.58 18.12
CA ALA A 133 3.58 2.18 18.32
C ALA A 133 3.47 0.86 19.10
N SER A 134 4.38 -0.09 18.86
CA SER A 134 4.40 -1.38 19.57
C SER A 134 4.72 -1.22 21.05
N ALA A 135 5.66 -0.33 21.39
CA ALA A 135 6.02 -0.02 22.78
C ALA A 135 4.82 0.59 23.53
N ILE A 136 4.13 1.54 22.90
CA ILE A 136 2.92 2.15 23.44
C ILE A 136 1.81 1.10 23.60
N TYR A 137 1.64 0.23 22.62
CA TYR A 137 0.62 -0.83 22.66
C TYR A 137 0.89 -1.86 23.76
N ALA A 138 2.15 -2.17 24.04
CA ALA A 138 2.56 -3.09 25.10
C ALA A 138 2.44 -2.49 26.51
N GLY A 139 2.09 -1.21 26.65
CA GLY A 139 1.98 -0.55 27.94
C GLY A 139 3.32 -0.31 28.62
N GLU A 140 4.42 -0.23 27.84
CA GLU A 140 5.71 0.25 28.38
C GLU A 140 5.49 1.71 28.84
N GLU A 141 5.35 1.91 30.16
CA GLU A 141 4.90 3.17 30.77
C GLU A 141 5.82 4.36 30.42
N GLY A 142 5.35 5.20 29.48
CA GLY A 142 5.02 6.60 29.77
C GLY A 142 6.15 7.60 30.06
N THR A 143 7.43 7.25 29.95
CA THR A 143 8.53 8.20 30.19
C THR A 143 9.47 8.46 29.03
N ASP A 144 9.33 7.76 27.90
CA ASP A 144 10.15 8.08 26.73
C ASP A 144 9.76 9.44 26.13
N GLY A 145 10.58 10.46 26.39
CA GLY A 145 10.55 11.68 25.60
C GLY A 145 10.80 11.37 24.12
N VAL A 146 10.50 12.31 23.22
CA VAL A 146 10.82 12.18 21.78
C VAL A 146 12.30 11.81 21.58
N LYS A 147 13.18 12.35 22.44
CA LYS A 147 14.61 12.00 22.50
C LYS A 147 14.85 10.52 22.76
N GLU A 148 14.11 9.92 23.69
CA GLU A 148 14.25 8.50 24.04
C GLU A 148 13.70 7.61 22.93
N MET A 149 12.60 8.01 22.26
CA MET A 149 12.13 7.32 21.04
C MET A 149 13.18 7.34 19.91
N VAL A 150 13.84 8.48 19.69
CA VAL A 150 14.94 8.59 18.71
C VAL A 150 16.13 7.73 19.14
N GLN A 151 16.52 7.77 20.42
CA GLN A 151 17.63 6.98 20.92
C GLN A 151 17.33 5.49 20.82
N ARG A 152 16.11 5.06 21.15
CA ARG A 152 15.62 3.69 21.01
C ARG A 152 15.69 3.24 19.55
N LEU A 153 15.22 4.08 18.62
CA LEU A 153 15.37 3.82 17.19
C LEU A 153 16.86 3.62 16.84
N ILE A 154 17.75 4.55 17.17
CA ILE A 154 19.18 4.47 16.79
C ILE A 154 19.91 3.29 17.45
N THR A 155 19.61 2.97 18.71
CA THR A 155 20.36 1.98 19.52
C THR A 155 19.82 0.56 19.39
N ARG A 156 18.50 0.41 19.24
CA ARG A 156 17.82 -0.89 19.15
C ARG A 156 17.62 -1.35 17.70
N THR A 157 17.86 -0.47 16.73
CA THR A 157 17.60 -0.74 15.31
C THR A 157 18.29 -2.03 14.88
N ARG A 158 17.48 -3.02 14.54
CA ARG A 158 17.88 -4.21 13.79
C ARG A 158 17.58 -4.03 12.30
N TRP A 159 17.88 -2.85 11.77
CA TRP A 159 17.67 -2.39 10.39
C TRP A 159 17.86 -3.47 9.32
N LYS A 160 18.92 -4.28 9.42
CA LYS A 160 19.25 -5.32 8.43
C LYS A 160 18.09 -6.27 8.15
N GLY A 161 17.38 -6.70 9.19
CA GLY A 161 16.27 -7.63 9.07
C GLY A 161 15.08 -7.06 8.28
N PRO A 162 14.44 -5.99 8.77
CA PRO A 162 13.38 -5.29 8.07
C PRO A 162 13.78 -4.82 6.68
N PHE A 163 15.05 -4.42 6.49
CA PHE A 163 15.57 -4.03 5.18
C PHE A 163 15.53 -5.20 4.18
N ILE A 164 16.03 -6.37 4.56
CA ILE A 164 15.97 -7.57 3.71
C ILE A 164 14.51 -7.94 3.40
N THR A 165 13.64 -7.96 4.42
CA THR A 165 12.21 -8.25 4.23
C THR A 165 11.55 -7.26 3.28
N SER A 166 11.85 -5.96 3.44
CA SER A 166 11.32 -4.90 2.59
C SER A 166 11.76 -5.05 1.13
N ILE A 167 13.02 -5.44 0.87
CA ILE A 167 13.49 -5.74 -0.49
C ILE A 167 12.68 -6.87 -1.13
N PHE A 168 12.44 -7.98 -0.41
CA PHE A 168 11.60 -9.07 -0.94
C PHE A 168 10.19 -8.59 -1.25
N VAL A 169 9.58 -7.82 -0.35
CA VAL A 169 8.23 -7.26 -0.56
C VAL A 169 8.19 -6.33 -1.76
N LEU A 170 9.20 -5.47 -1.92
CA LEU A 170 9.35 -4.59 -3.06
C LEU A 170 9.47 -5.37 -4.37
N THR A 171 10.38 -6.34 -4.45
CA THR A 171 10.56 -7.16 -5.65
C THR A 171 9.29 -7.89 -6.03
N MET A 172 8.63 -8.55 -5.07
CA MET A 172 7.38 -9.26 -5.33
C MET A 172 6.25 -8.31 -5.77
N SER A 173 6.16 -7.13 -5.15
CA SER A 173 5.19 -6.11 -5.54
C SER A 173 5.45 -5.59 -6.95
N ALA A 174 6.71 -5.34 -7.31
CA ALA A 174 7.10 -4.84 -8.61
C ALA A 174 6.78 -5.83 -9.73
N VAL A 175 7.04 -7.14 -9.51
CA VAL A 175 6.71 -8.19 -10.49
C VAL A 175 5.22 -8.22 -10.79
N ILE A 176 4.37 -8.23 -9.76
CA ILE A 176 2.91 -8.29 -9.97
C ILE A 176 2.38 -7.00 -10.59
N LEU A 177 2.88 -5.84 -10.17
CA LEU A 177 2.49 -4.57 -10.78
C LEU A 177 2.89 -4.50 -12.25
N PHE A 178 4.06 -5.02 -12.61
CA PHE A 178 4.49 -5.14 -14.00
C PHE A 178 3.55 -6.04 -14.80
N GLU A 179 3.17 -7.21 -14.27
CA GLU A 179 2.19 -8.10 -14.91
C GLU A 179 0.82 -7.42 -15.11
N ILE A 180 0.35 -6.67 -14.10
CA ILE A 180 -0.90 -5.91 -14.19
C ILE A 180 -0.81 -4.84 -15.30
N ILE A 181 0.27 -4.06 -15.33
CA ILE A 181 0.49 -3.03 -16.36
C ILE A 181 0.56 -3.68 -17.75
N PHE A 182 1.23 -4.82 -17.86
CA PHE A 182 1.35 -5.57 -19.11
C PHE A 182 -0.02 -6.04 -19.63
N ILE A 183 -0.89 -6.56 -18.75
CA ILE A 183 -2.25 -6.97 -19.13
C ILE A 183 -3.11 -5.78 -19.56
N VAL A 184 -3.02 -4.65 -18.84
CA VAL A 184 -3.73 -3.43 -19.23
C VAL A 184 -3.25 -2.93 -20.59
N ALA A 185 -1.93 -2.91 -20.81
CA ALA A 185 -1.36 -2.54 -22.11
C ALA A 185 -1.87 -3.48 -23.21
N LEU A 186 -1.82 -4.80 -23.00
CA LEU A 186 -2.29 -5.80 -23.96
C LEU A 186 -3.78 -5.65 -24.29
N SER A 187 -4.60 -5.27 -23.31
CA SER A 187 -6.04 -5.03 -23.51
C SER A 187 -6.34 -3.85 -24.45
N TYR A 188 -5.45 -2.85 -24.48
CA TYR A 188 -5.57 -1.69 -25.36
C TYR A 188 -5.27 -2.04 -26.82
N TYR A 189 -4.36 -2.99 -27.07
CA TYR A 189 -3.94 -3.40 -28.42
C TYR A 189 -4.90 -4.35 -29.15
N ALA A 190 -6.08 -4.64 -28.58
CA ALA A 190 -6.99 -5.64 -29.11
C ALA A 190 -8.21 -5.11 -29.92
N PRO A 191 -8.15 -4.07 -30.78
CA PRO A 191 -9.30 -3.76 -31.63
C PRO A 191 -9.26 -4.51 -32.96
N GLY A 192 -10.33 -5.27 -33.24
CA GLY A 192 -10.76 -5.61 -34.59
C GLY A 192 -12.07 -4.88 -34.92
N ILE A 193 -12.26 -4.48 -36.17
CA ILE A 193 -13.21 -3.43 -36.62
C ILE A 193 -14.47 -4.01 -37.32
N ASN A 194 -14.53 -5.32 -37.59
CA ASN A 194 -15.75 -5.96 -38.14
C ASN A 194 -16.83 -6.22 -37.07
N LEU A 195 -18.11 -6.41 -37.44
CA LEU A 195 -19.19 -6.75 -36.48
C LEU A 195 -18.91 -8.07 -35.72
N SER A 196 -18.26 -9.04 -36.36
CA SER A 196 -17.72 -10.25 -35.72
C SER A 196 -16.54 -9.96 -34.80
N GLU A 197 -15.78 -8.90 -35.10
CA GLU A 197 -14.63 -8.46 -34.32
C GLU A 197 -14.99 -7.49 -33.18
N LEU A 198 -16.15 -6.81 -33.23
CA LEU A 198 -16.68 -6.03 -32.11
C LEU A 198 -17.07 -6.96 -30.96
N LEU A 199 -17.74 -8.07 -31.28
CA LEU A 199 -18.07 -9.10 -30.29
C LEU A 199 -16.78 -9.74 -29.73
N TYR A 200 -15.78 -9.99 -30.59
CA TYR A 200 -14.47 -10.47 -30.19
C TYR A 200 -13.70 -9.46 -29.34
N GLY A 201 -13.76 -8.17 -29.66
CA GLY A 201 -13.15 -7.06 -28.91
C GLY A 201 -13.81 -6.88 -27.54
N LEU A 202 -15.14 -6.94 -27.46
CA LEU A 202 -15.87 -6.94 -26.20
C LEU A 202 -15.56 -8.17 -25.35
N LEU A 203 -15.45 -9.35 -25.97
CA LEU A 203 -15.07 -10.59 -25.28
C LEU A 203 -13.63 -10.53 -24.76
N ASN A 204 -12.70 -10.01 -25.56
CA ASN A 204 -11.30 -9.81 -25.16
C ASN A 204 -11.18 -8.76 -24.07
N ALA A 205 -11.86 -7.62 -24.19
CA ALA A 205 -11.90 -6.59 -23.14
C ALA A 205 -12.46 -7.17 -21.83
N ALA A 206 -13.54 -7.96 -21.91
CA ALA A 206 -14.10 -8.65 -20.75
C ALA A 206 -13.12 -9.68 -20.16
N LEU A 207 -12.39 -10.43 -20.99
CA LEU A 207 -11.37 -11.39 -20.56
C LEU A 207 -10.19 -10.70 -19.88
N TYR A 208 -9.63 -9.65 -20.48
CA TYR A 208 -8.54 -8.88 -19.88
C TYR A 208 -8.98 -8.16 -18.61
N ALA A 209 -10.21 -7.61 -18.58
CA ALA A 209 -10.78 -7.05 -17.37
C ALA A 209 -10.94 -8.12 -16.26
N ALA A 210 -11.39 -9.33 -16.61
CA ALA A 210 -11.49 -10.43 -15.66
C ALA A 210 -10.10 -10.86 -15.15
N CYS A 211 -9.09 -11.01 -16.02
CA CYS A 211 -7.71 -11.28 -15.65
C CYS A 211 -7.15 -10.20 -14.71
N PHE A 212 -7.37 -8.93 -15.06
CA PHE A 212 -6.98 -7.79 -14.23
C PHE A 212 -7.62 -7.87 -12.84
N LEU A 213 -8.94 -8.09 -12.75
CA LEU A 213 -9.65 -8.17 -11.46
C LEU A 213 -9.16 -9.34 -10.61
N VAL A 214 -8.87 -10.49 -11.22
CA VAL A 214 -8.32 -11.66 -10.52
C VAL A 214 -6.93 -11.36 -9.95
N LEU A 215 -6.03 -10.82 -10.77
CA LEU A 215 -4.67 -10.48 -10.33
C LEU A 215 -4.66 -9.34 -9.32
N PHE A 216 -5.49 -8.32 -9.52
CA PHE A 216 -5.64 -7.21 -8.60
C PHE A 216 -6.13 -7.67 -7.22
N LYS A 217 -7.16 -8.54 -7.18
CA LYS A 217 -7.62 -9.16 -5.94
C LYS A 217 -6.49 -9.94 -5.26
N LYS A 218 -5.73 -10.72 -6.04
CA LYS A 218 -4.60 -11.50 -5.50
C LYS A 218 -3.48 -10.63 -4.97
N TRP A 219 -3.15 -9.55 -5.67
CA TRP A 219 -2.20 -8.55 -5.23
C TRP A 219 -2.61 -7.92 -3.90
N LEU A 220 -3.88 -7.58 -3.70
CA LEU A 220 -4.38 -7.05 -2.42
C LEU A 220 -4.24 -8.06 -1.27
N GLU A 221 -4.61 -9.32 -1.51
CA GLU A 221 -4.48 -10.39 -0.50
C GLU A 221 -3.00 -10.61 -0.10
N TRP A 222 -2.10 -10.70 -1.06
CA TRP A 222 -0.67 -10.89 -0.81
C TRP A 222 0.00 -9.65 -0.22
N SER A 223 -0.41 -8.45 -0.64
CA SER A 223 0.09 -7.21 -0.05
C SER A 223 -0.22 -7.11 1.45
N ALA A 224 -1.37 -7.63 1.90
CA ALA A 224 -1.67 -7.68 3.34
C ALA A 224 -0.68 -8.58 4.09
N VAL A 225 -0.39 -9.76 3.53
CA VAL A 225 0.58 -10.72 4.07
C VAL A 225 2.00 -10.12 4.10
N TRP A 226 2.40 -9.44 3.04
CA TRP A 226 3.71 -8.81 2.92
C TRP A 226 3.90 -7.65 3.89
N ASN A 227 2.92 -6.75 4.02
CA ASN A 227 2.96 -5.66 4.98
C ASN A 227 3.00 -6.19 6.44
N MET A 228 2.22 -7.23 6.74
CA MET A 228 2.33 -7.94 8.03
C MET A 228 3.72 -8.57 8.22
N GLY A 229 4.34 -9.11 7.16
CA GLY A 229 5.70 -9.65 7.19
C GLY A 229 6.76 -8.60 7.50
N VAL A 230 6.60 -7.37 6.99
CA VAL A 230 7.48 -6.24 7.36
C VAL A 230 7.34 -5.92 8.85
N VAL A 231 6.11 -5.80 9.37
CA VAL A 231 5.86 -5.61 10.80
C VAL A 231 6.45 -6.76 11.62
N PHE A 232 6.25 -8.00 11.17
CA PHE A 232 6.80 -9.20 11.80
C PHE A 232 8.33 -9.12 11.89
N SER A 233 8.98 -8.68 10.82
CA SER A 233 10.43 -8.52 10.76
C SER A 233 10.96 -7.41 11.65
N ILE A 234 10.15 -6.40 11.98
CA ILE A 234 10.52 -5.31 12.89
C ILE A 234 10.41 -5.76 14.35
N LEU A 235 9.30 -6.41 14.69
CA LEU A 235 9.00 -6.83 16.06
C LEU A 235 9.63 -8.18 16.44
N GLY A 236 10.00 -8.98 15.44
CA GLY A 236 10.50 -10.34 15.57
C GLY A 236 12.01 -10.48 15.48
N LYS A 237 12.47 -11.75 15.52
CA LYS A 237 13.87 -12.13 15.29
C LYS A 237 14.11 -12.75 13.90
N ARG A 238 13.04 -13.08 13.17
CA ARG A 238 13.10 -13.71 11.84
C ARG A 238 12.87 -12.64 10.78
N HIS A 239 13.52 -12.79 9.63
CA HIS A 239 13.60 -11.77 8.60
C HIS A 239 13.58 -12.39 7.20
N GLY A 240 13.37 -11.57 6.18
CA GLY A 240 13.32 -12.01 4.79
C GLY A 240 12.16 -12.98 4.55
N ILE A 241 12.47 -14.06 3.85
CA ILE A 241 11.47 -15.08 3.47
C ILE A 241 10.82 -15.71 4.70
N GLU A 242 11.57 -16.00 5.77
CA GLU A 242 10.99 -16.59 6.98
C GLU A 242 9.91 -15.70 7.63
N ALA A 243 10.09 -14.38 7.59
CA ALA A 243 9.09 -13.44 8.10
C ALA A 243 7.82 -13.43 7.23
N LEU A 244 7.97 -13.58 5.91
CA LEU A 244 6.86 -13.65 4.96
C LEU A 244 6.10 -14.97 5.05
N GLU A 245 6.80 -16.09 5.24
CA GLU A 245 6.17 -17.39 5.44
C GLU A 245 5.34 -17.41 6.72
N LEU A 246 5.89 -16.86 7.81
CA LEU A 246 5.16 -16.74 9.07
C LEU A 246 3.96 -15.80 8.95
N SER A 247 4.10 -14.66 8.27
CA SER A 247 2.95 -13.77 8.08
C SER A 247 1.86 -14.41 7.23
N ALA A 248 2.22 -15.20 6.21
CA ALA A 248 1.28 -15.98 5.40
C ALA A 248 0.55 -17.02 6.26
N TYR A 249 1.29 -17.69 7.14
CA TYR A 249 0.76 -18.68 8.06
C TYR A 249 -0.23 -18.07 9.07
N PHE A 250 0.12 -16.92 9.68
CA PHE A 250 -0.75 -16.21 10.63
C PHE A 250 -1.96 -15.54 9.97
N SER A 251 -1.85 -15.17 8.70
CA SER A 251 -2.92 -14.50 7.95
C SER A 251 -4.03 -15.46 7.49
N ASN A 252 -4.00 -16.74 7.83
CA ASN A 252 -5.01 -17.70 7.39
C ASN A 252 -6.41 -17.48 7.97
N GLY A 253 -7.43 -17.90 7.21
CA GLY A 253 -8.84 -17.80 7.61
C GLY A 253 -9.37 -16.36 7.64
N SER A 254 -10.03 -15.98 8.73
CA SER A 254 -10.68 -14.66 8.88
C SER A 254 -9.71 -13.47 8.85
N CYS A 255 -8.44 -13.68 9.23
CA CYS A 255 -7.39 -12.67 9.11
C CYS A 255 -7.12 -12.29 7.65
N ARG A 256 -7.23 -13.24 6.70
CA ARG A 256 -6.99 -13.00 5.27
C ARG A 256 -7.99 -11.99 4.72
N GLN A 257 -9.27 -12.20 5.01
CA GLN A 257 -10.34 -11.33 4.55
C GLN A 257 -10.23 -9.94 5.18
N LEU A 258 -9.87 -9.86 6.47
CA LEU A 258 -9.62 -8.60 7.15
C LEU A 258 -8.45 -7.83 6.52
N GLY A 259 -7.34 -8.52 6.24
CA GLY A 259 -6.17 -7.95 5.57
C GLY A 259 -6.48 -7.47 4.16
N PHE A 260 -7.28 -8.22 3.40
CA PHE A 260 -7.78 -7.81 2.09
C PHE A 260 -8.58 -6.50 2.17
N LEU A 261 -9.54 -6.40 3.10
CA LEU A 261 -10.35 -5.19 3.27
C LEU A 261 -9.49 -3.99 3.68
N LEU A 262 -8.50 -4.20 4.55
CA LEU A 262 -7.55 -3.17 4.95
C LEU A 262 -6.75 -2.66 3.73
N MET A 263 -6.20 -3.57 2.93
CA MET A 263 -5.45 -3.20 1.72
C MET A 263 -6.34 -2.51 0.68
N LEU A 264 -7.59 -2.95 0.52
CA LEU A 264 -8.55 -2.31 -0.38
C LEU A 264 -8.83 -0.87 0.05
N GLY A 265 -9.07 -0.62 1.33
CA GLY A 265 -9.29 0.73 1.86
C GLY A 265 -8.07 1.64 1.64
N LEU A 266 -6.87 1.12 1.89
CA LEU A 266 -5.61 1.86 1.65
C LEU A 266 -5.37 2.13 0.16
N PHE A 267 -5.73 1.19 -0.71
CA PHE A 267 -5.66 1.39 -2.16
C PHE A 267 -6.62 2.50 -2.61
N VAL A 268 -7.89 2.45 -2.19
CA VAL A 268 -8.89 3.48 -2.51
C VAL A 268 -8.46 4.85 -2.00
N TRP A 269 -7.90 4.92 -0.79
CA TRP A 269 -7.33 6.16 -0.25
C TRP A 269 -6.23 6.74 -1.14
N ASN A 270 -5.21 5.94 -1.46
CA ASN A 270 -4.09 6.40 -2.28
C ASN A 270 -4.50 6.77 -3.71
N LEU A 271 -5.37 5.96 -4.32
CA LEU A 271 -5.91 6.24 -5.65
C LEU A 271 -6.75 7.52 -5.65
N GLY A 272 -7.64 7.68 -4.66
CA GLY A 272 -8.47 8.87 -4.50
C GLY A 272 -7.65 10.15 -4.35
N LEU A 273 -6.57 10.12 -3.57
CA LEU A 273 -5.67 11.27 -3.43
C LEU A 273 -4.96 11.63 -4.75
N ARG A 274 -4.44 10.64 -5.47
CA ARG A 274 -3.78 10.87 -6.77
C ARG A 274 -4.73 11.42 -7.82
N LEU A 275 -5.93 10.84 -7.93
CA LEU A 275 -6.94 11.28 -8.87
C LEU A 275 -7.46 12.69 -8.52
N SER A 276 -7.68 12.97 -7.24
CA SER A 276 -8.12 14.30 -6.81
C SER A 276 -7.09 15.38 -7.13
N CYS A 277 -5.80 15.10 -6.89
CA CYS A 277 -4.73 16.04 -7.25
C CYS A 277 -4.60 16.18 -8.77
N PHE A 278 -4.64 15.07 -9.52
CA PHE A 278 -4.62 15.09 -10.98
C PHE A 278 -5.75 15.94 -11.55
N LEU A 279 -6.98 15.74 -11.09
CA LEU A 279 -8.15 16.51 -11.54
C LEU A 279 -8.01 18.00 -11.19
N LEU A 280 -7.54 18.31 -9.97
CA LEU A 280 -7.30 19.70 -9.57
C LEU A 280 -6.21 20.36 -10.41
N LEU A 281 -5.11 19.65 -10.69
CA LEU A 281 -4.04 20.09 -11.58
C LEU A 281 -4.52 20.26 -13.02
N HIS A 282 -5.36 19.36 -13.52
CA HIS A 282 -5.90 19.44 -14.88
C HIS A 282 -6.86 20.64 -15.03
N LEU A 283 -7.72 20.87 -14.04
CA LEU A 283 -8.68 21.98 -14.05
C LEU A 283 -7.99 23.34 -13.84
N VAL A 284 -7.07 23.43 -12.89
CA VAL A 284 -6.42 24.69 -12.52
C VAL A 284 -5.16 24.96 -13.35
N GLY A 285 -4.41 23.93 -13.74
CA GLY A 285 -3.13 24.03 -14.44
C GLY A 285 -3.21 24.59 -15.86
N ARG A 286 -4.42 24.71 -16.45
CA ARG A 286 -4.62 25.45 -17.71
C ARG A 286 -4.46 26.97 -17.54
N GLN A 287 -4.51 27.47 -16.29
CA GLN A 287 -4.48 28.90 -15.97
C GLN A 287 -3.70 29.24 -14.67
N GLY A 288 -3.23 28.24 -13.92
CA GLY A 288 -2.62 28.36 -12.60
C GLY A 288 -1.13 28.63 -12.63
N ASN A 289 -0.61 29.27 -11.58
CA ASN A 289 0.82 29.49 -11.41
C ASN A 289 1.51 28.24 -10.84
N GLN A 290 2.84 28.14 -11.01
CA GLN A 290 3.66 27.03 -10.52
C GLN A 290 3.48 26.76 -9.01
N TRP A 291 3.14 27.79 -8.22
CA TRP A 291 2.91 27.67 -6.78
C TRP A 291 1.67 26.84 -6.44
N THR A 292 0.61 26.91 -7.25
CA THR A 292 -0.59 26.09 -7.04
C THR A 292 -0.30 24.61 -7.25
N GLU A 293 0.51 24.24 -8.24
CA GLU A 293 0.94 22.86 -8.48
C GLU A 293 1.72 22.30 -7.27
N ILE A 294 2.68 23.08 -6.77
CA ILE A 294 3.51 22.69 -5.62
C ILE A 294 2.64 22.54 -4.37
N LEU A 295 1.73 23.49 -4.11
CA LEU A 295 0.87 23.45 -2.93
C LEU A 295 -0.10 22.27 -2.97
N ALA A 296 -0.72 22.02 -4.12
CA ALA A 296 -1.64 20.90 -4.32
C ALA A 296 -0.93 19.55 -4.12
N THR A 297 0.25 19.39 -4.73
CA THR A 297 1.04 18.16 -4.61
C THR A 297 1.58 18.00 -3.18
N SER A 298 2.01 19.08 -2.54
CA SER A 298 2.44 19.10 -1.13
C SER A 298 1.32 18.65 -0.19
N ALA A 299 0.09 19.14 -0.39
CA ALA A 299 -1.06 18.72 0.39
C ALA A 299 -1.39 17.23 0.15
N GLN A 300 -1.37 16.77 -1.11
CA GLN A 300 -1.55 15.35 -1.46
C GLN A 300 -0.51 14.47 -0.74
N VAL A 301 0.78 14.81 -0.86
CA VAL A 301 1.89 14.05 -0.29
C VAL A 301 1.85 14.07 1.24
N SER A 302 1.44 15.17 1.86
CA SER A 302 1.23 15.24 3.32
C SER A 302 0.16 14.24 3.78
N LEU A 303 -0.97 14.16 3.06
CA LEU A 303 -2.03 13.20 3.35
C LEU A 303 -1.60 11.75 3.10
N MET A 304 -0.76 11.51 2.09
CA MET A 304 -0.17 10.20 1.84
C MET A 304 0.79 9.77 2.95
N CYS A 305 1.65 10.67 3.42
CA CYS A 305 2.54 10.40 4.55
C CYS A 305 1.75 10.10 5.82
N LEU A 306 0.71 10.88 6.11
CA LEU A 306 -0.20 10.62 7.23
C LEU A 306 -0.89 9.25 7.10
N GLY A 307 -1.41 8.95 5.90
CA GLY A 307 -1.99 7.65 5.59
C GLY A 307 -0.99 6.50 5.74
N ASN A 308 0.29 6.73 5.41
CA ASN A 308 1.35 5.74 5.59
C ASN A 308 1.62 5.45 7.08
N VAL A 309 1.77 6.49 7.90
CA VAL A 309 1.91 6.32 9.36
C VAL A 309 0.71 5.56 9.93
N PHE A 310 -0.51 5.97 9.57
CA PHE A 310 -1.73 5.29 10.00
C PHE A 310 -1.77 3.83 9.55
N LYS A 311 -1.44 3.55 8.29
CA LYS A 311 -1.32 2.18 7.73
C LYS A 311 -0.42 1.31 8.60
N TRP A 312 0.77 1.78 8.94
CA TRP A 312 1.74 0.97 9.68
C TRP A 312 1.34 0.73 11.14
N VAL A 313 0.71 1.71 11.78
CA VAL A 313 0.08 1.49 13.10
C VAL A 313 -1.03 0.43 13.00
N THR A 314 -1.89 0.51 11.98
CA THR A 314 -2.95 -0.47 11.77
C THR A 314 -2.43 -1.87 11.45
N PHE A 315 -1.37 -2.00 10.66
CA PHE A 315 -0.71 -3.28 10.41
C PHE A 315 -0.01 -3.85 11.66
N MET A 316 0.51 -2.99 12.54
CA MET A 316 1.02 -3.40 13.85
C MET A 316 -0.09 -4.01 14.71
N VAL A 317 -1.24 -3.33 14.84
CA VAL A 317 -2.39 -3.87 15.59
C VAL A 317 -2.93 -5.14 14.92
N TYR A 318 -2.96 -5.19 13.58
CA TYR A 318 -3.42 -6.34 12.81
C TYR A 318 -2.54 -7.56 13.07
N TYR A 319 -1.23 -7.34 13.16
CA TYR A 319 -0.28 -8.38 13.53
C TYR A 319 -0.59 -8.95 14.92
N TYR A 320 -0.80 -8.11 15.94
CA TYR A 320 -1.13 -8.59 17.28
C TYR A 320 -2.47 -9.34 17.33
N ASP A 321 -3.52 -8.82 16.68
CA ASP A 321 -4.83 -9.47 16.60
C ASP A 321 -4.73 -10.85 15.91
N CYS A 322 -4.06 -10.95 14.75
CA CYS A 322 -3.90 -12.23 14.06
C CYS A 322 -3.02 -13.22 14.82
N LYS A 323 -1.96 -12.74 15.47
CA LYS A 323 -1.12 -13.59 16.33
C LYS A 323 -1.92 -14.16 17.49
N ASN A 324 -2.75 -13.35 18.15
CA ASN A 324 -3.51 -13.82 19.30
C ASN A 324 -4.61 -14.81 18.90
N ARG A 325 -5.34 -14.54 17.81
CA ARG A 325 -6.33 -15.49 17.25
C ARG A 325 -5.72 -16.84 16.89
N PHE A 326 -4.46 -16.85 16.47
CA PHE A 326 -3.75 -18.08 16.18
C PHE A 326 -3.43 -18.85 17.47
N SER A 327 -2.92 -18.17 18.50
CA SER A 327 -2.61 -18.79 19.79
C SER A 327 -3.85 -19.42 20.44
N GLU A 328 -5.01 -18.74 20.40
CA GLU A 328 -6.28 -19.28 20.90
C GLU A 328 -6.69 -20.57 20.18
N LYS A 329 -6.62 -20.59 18.84
CA LYS A 329 -6.95 -21.79 18.06
C LYS A 329 -6.05 -22.97 18.41
N LYS A 330 -4.77 -22.71 18.67
CA LYS A 330 -3.81 -23.77 19.02
C LYS A 330 -4.14 -24.39 20.38
N ILE A 331 -4.45 -23.58 21.38
CA ILE A 331 -4.83 -24.04 22.73
C ILE A 331 -6.07 -24.94 22.66
N HIS A 332 -7.12 -24.50 21.94
CA HIS A 332 -8.35 -25.29 21.79
C HIS A 332 -8.14 -26.64 21.09
N VAL A 333 -7.20 -26.73 20.13
CA VAL A 333 -6.89 -27.98 19.44
C VAL A 333 -6.12 -28.93 20.36
N GLU A 334 -5.16 -28.42 21.13
CA GLU A 334 -4.39 -29.22 22.10
C GLU A 334 -5.31 -29.79 23.20
N GLU A 335 -6.22 -28.97 23.74
CA GLU A 335 -7.25 -29.40 24.70
C GLU A 335 -8.15 -30.49 24.12
N ALA A 336 -8.66 -30.33 22.89
CA ALA A 336 -9.52 -31.31 22.22
C ALA A 336 -8.80 -32.62 21.86
N SER A 337 -7.47 -32.61 21.72
CA SER A 337 -6.67 -33.82 21.47
C SER A 337 -6.23 -34.57 22.73
N SER A 338 -6.42 -33.95 23.89
CA SER A 338 -6.08 -34.50 25.22
C SER A 338 -7.26 -35.15 25.95
N VAL A 339 -8.45 -35.11 25.33
CA VAL A 339 -9.70 -35.77 25.75
C VAL A 339 -9.97 -36.92 24.81
#